data_AF-A0A2D4GGF0-F1
#
_entry.id   AF-A0A2D4GGF0-F1
#
_cell.length_a   1.000
_cell.length_b   1.000
_cell.length_c   1.000
_cell.angle_alpha   90.00
_cell.angle_beta   90.00
_cell.angle_gamma   90.00
#
_symmetry.space_group_name_H-M   'P 1'
#
loop_
_entity.id
_entity.type
_entity.pdbx_description
1 polymer ?
#
loop_
_entity_poly.entity_id
_entity_poly.type
_entity_poly.pdbx_seq_one_letter_code
_entity_poly.pdbx_strand_id
1 'polypeptide(L)'
;AVMAWLETNVHHVLRVVDAKEPILEEAEQKRKARYQNAPRNVYRHVILSEIREATAALPPEVTSQPIMGFDPLPPLDSMASYSRPERAAHPANESTLSLFFR
;
A
#
# COMPACT_ATOMS: atom_id res chain seq x y z
N ALA A 1 25.27 18.12 7.46
CA ALA A 1 24.29 19.21 7.33
C ALA A 1 22.87 18.81 7.75
N VAL A 2 22.35 17.63 7.37
CA VAL A 2 20.98 17.19 7.75
C VAL A 2 20.82 16.89 9.24
N MET A 3 21.79 16.20 9.86
CA MET A 3 21.68 15.80 11.28
C MET A 3 21.59 16.99 12.24
N ALA A 4 22.42 18.02 12.05
CA ALA A 4 22.38 19.23 12.87
C ALA A 4 21.09 20.04 12.68
N TRP A 5 20.57 20.09 11.45
CA TRP A 5 19.25 20.67 11.18
C TRP A 5 18.16 19.88 11.92
N LEU A 6 18.17 18.55 11.82
CA LEU A 6 17.17 17.70 12.46
C LEU A 6 17.19 17.87 13.98
N GLU A 7 18.38 17.82 14.58
CA GLU A 7 18.58 18.01 16.03
C GLU A 7 18.01 19.35 16.51
N THR A 8 18.30 20.44 15.79
CA THR A 8 17.79 21.77 16.14
C THR A 8 16.25 21.81 16.10
N ASN A 9 15.65 21.24 15.06
CA ASN A 9 14.20 21.20 14.91
C ASN A 9 13.53 20.31 15.95
N VAL A 10 14.12 19.16 16.28
CA VAL A 10 13.60 18.26 17.32
C VAL A 10 13.57 18.98 18.67
N HIS A 11 14.67 19.63 19.06
CA HIS A 11 14.70 20.40 20.32
C HIS A 11 13.64 21.50 20.35
N HIS A 12 13.42 22.21 19.24
CA HIS A 12 12.37 23.22 19.16
C HIS A 12 10.98 22.61 19.34
N VAL A 13 10.66 21.53 18.60
CA VAL A 13 9.36 20.86 18.68
C VAL A 13 9.10 20.31 20.07
N LEU A 14 10.10 19.72 20.73
CA LEU A 14 9.95 19.21 22.10
C LEU A 14 9.55 20.33 23.07
N ARG A 15 10.18 21.50 23.00
CA ARG A 15 9.80 22.65 23.84
C ARG A 15 8.37 23.10 23.59
N VAL A 16 7.96 23.20 22.33
CA VAL A 16 6.58 23.57 21.93
C VAL A 16 5.57 22.58 22.51
N VAL A 17 5.89 21.27 22.45
CA VAL A 17 5.06 20.20 22.99
C VAL A 17 4.97 20.28 24.52
N ASP A 18 6.09 20.43 25.21
CA ASP A 18 6.15 20.53 26.67
C ASP A 18 5.41 21.76 27.20
N ALA A 19 5.51 22.88 26.48
CA ALA A 19 4.80 24.12 26.77
C ALA A 19 3.31 24.07 26.38
N LYS A 20 2.85 23.00 25.71
CA LYS A 20 1.46 22.82 25.24
C LYS A 20 0.94 23.99 24.42
N GLU A 21 1.78 24.50 23.51
CA GLU A 21 1.41 25.66 22.70
C GLU A 21 0.16 25.38 21.83
N PRO A 22 -0.69 26.39 21.58
CA PRO A 22 -1.95 26.23 20.83
C PRO A 22 -1.75 25.75 19.39
N ILE A 23 -0.56 25.95 18.81
CA ILE A 23 -0.22 25.45 17.47
C ILE A 23 -0.34 23.93 17.35
N LEU A 24 -0.21 23.19 18.45
CA LEU A 24 -0.35 21.73 18.47
C LEU A 24 -1.77 21.31 18.10
N GLU A 25 -2.76 22.02 18.63
CA GLU A 25 -4.17 21.74 18.35
C GLU A 25 -4.49 22.06 16.88
N GLU A 26 -4.02 23.20 16.37
CA GLU A 26 -4.19 23.56 14.96
C GLU A 26 -3.51 22.53 14.04
N ALA A 27 -2.30 22.07 14.39
CA ALA A 27 -1.59 21.04 13.64
C ALA A 27 -2.32 19.70 13.68
N GLU A 28 -2.90 19.32 14.83
CA GLU A 28 -3.70 18.11 14.96
C GLU A 28 -4.98 18.20 14.10
N GLN A 29 -5.71 19.30 14.17
CA GLN A 29 -6.90 19.54 13.36
C GLN A 29 -6.56 19.49 11.86
N LYS A 30 -5.45 20.12 11.44
CA LYS A 30 -4.95 20.05 10.06
C LYS A 30 -4.63 18.61 9.65
N ARG A 31 -3.96 17.82 10.51
CA ARG A 31 -3.65 16.42 10.20
C ARG A 31 -4.91 15.60 10.04
N LYS A 32 -5.87 15.72 10.97
CA LYS A 32 -7.15 15.03 10.89
C LYS A 32 -7.86 15.39 9.58
N ALA A 33 -7.98 16.67 9.25
CA ALA A 33 -8.67 17.11 8.04
C ALA A 33 -7.99 16.66 6.73
N ARG A 34 -6.65 16.73 6.65
CA ARG A 34 -5.89 16.52 5.40
C ARG A 34 -5.47 15.09 5.16
N TYR A 35 -5.24 14.31 6.22
CA TYR A 35 -4.69 12.94 6.13
C TYR A 35 -5.69 11.91 6.62
N GLN A 36 -6.93 12.00 6.14
CA GLN A 36 -7.99 11.04 6.45
C GLN A 36 -7.64 9.62 5.95
N ASN A 37 -6.96 9.53 4.80
CA ASN A 37 -6.48 8.28 4.23
C ASN A 37 -5.04 8.46 3.77
N ALA A 38 -4.26 7.38 3.84
CA ALA A 38 -2.92 7.38 3.28
C ALA A 38 -3.01 7.23 1.74
N PRO A 39 -2.06 7.79 0.99
CA PRO A 39 -2.00 7.56 -0.44
C PRO A 39 -1.64 6.10 -0.75
N ARG A 40 -2.03 5.62 -1.93
CA ARG A 40 -1.87 4.22 -2.36
C ARG A 40 -0.44 3.70 -2.26
N ASN A 41 0.55 4.54 -2.51
CA ASN A 41 1.97 4.17 -2.40
C ASN A 41 2.39 3.86 -0.95
N VAL A 42 1.80 4.53 0.05
CA VAL A 42 2.04 4.23 1.47
C VAL A 42 1.43 2.89 1.83
N TYR A 43 0.20 2.61 1.40
CA TYR A 43 -0.40 1.27 1.60
C TYR A 43 0.42 0.17 0.95
N ARG A 44 0.93 0.40 -0.27
CA ARG A 44 1.81 -0.55 -0.97
C ARG A 44 3.06 -0.84 -0.15
N HIS A 45 3.70 0.19 0.38
CA HIS A 45 4.88 0.03 1.23
C HIS A 45 4.57 -0.79 2.47
N VAL A 46 3.45 -0.52 3.15
CA VAL A 46 3.02 -1.28 4.34
C VAL A 46 2.86 -2.77 4.01
N ILE A 47 2.16 -3.10 2.91
CA ILE A 47 1.98 -4.50 2.49
C ILE A 47 3.33 -5.16 2.19
N LEU A 48 4.19 -4.50 1.41
CA LEU A 48 5.49 -5.05 1.02
C LEU A 48 6.48 -5.16 2.19
N SER A 49 6.30 -4.38 3.25
CA SER A 49 7.16 -4.42 4.44
C SER A 49 6.90 -5.64 5.33
N GLU A 50 5.78 -6.34 5.14
CA GLU A 50 5.35 -7.51 5.93
C GLU A 50 5.26 -7.26 7.45
N ILE A 51 5.18 -6.00 7.87
CA ILE A 51 5.00 -5.63 9.28
C ILE A 51 3.55 -5.91 9.67
N ARG A 52 3.33 -7.00 10.41
CA ARG A 52 2.00 -7.52 10.76
C ARG A 52 1.09 -6.48 11.40
N GLU A 53 1.61 -5.72 12.36
CA GLU A 53 0.85 -4.70 13.08
C GLU A 53 0.39 -3.57 12.14
N ALA A 54 1.27 -3.17 11.21
CA ALA A 54 0.94 -2.14 10.23
C ALA A 54 -0.04 -2.67 9.17
N THR A 55 0.11 -3.91 8.72
CA THR A 55 -0.83 -4.57 7.80
C THR A 55 -2.22 -4.72 8.42
N ALA A 56 -2.29 -5.05 9.72
CA ALA A 56 -3.56 -5.16 10.45
C ALA A 56 -4.29 -3.82 10.61
N ALA A 57 -3.57 -2.70 10.54
CA ALA A 57 -4.14 -1.35 10.60
C ALA A 57 -4.60 -0.82 9.22
N LEU A 58 -4.45 -1.59 8.15
CA LEU A 58 -4.87 -1.17 6.81
C LEU A 58 -6.40 -1.13 6.67
N PRO A 59 -6.93 -0.23 5.82
CA PRO A 59 -8.36 -0.16 5.55
C PRO A 59 -8.88 -1.47 4.92
N PRO A 60 -10.13 -1.88 5.18
CA PRO A 60 -10.76 -3.03 4.52
C PRO A 60 -10.76 -2.94 2.98
N GLU A 61 -10.85 -1.72 2.45
CA GLU A 61 -10.83 -1.45 1.00
C GLU A 61 -9.50 -1.87 0.35
N VAL A 62 -8.43 -1.93 1.15
CA VAL A 62 -7.10 -2.35 0.72
C VAL A 62 -6.91 -3.86 0.92
N THR A 63 -7.36 -4.41 2.05
CA THR A 63 -7.10 -5.82 2.42
C THR A 63 -8.06 -6.82 1.78
N SER A 64 -9.24 -6.36 1.33
CA SER A 64 -10.24 -7.20 0.65
C SER A 64 -9.90 -7.50 -0.82
N GLN A 65 -8.98 -6.73 -1.43
CA GLN A 65 -8.61 -6.95 -2.82
C GLN A 65 -7.61 -8.11 -2.95
N PRO A 66 -7.75 -8.98 -3.97
CA PRO A 66 -6.75 -9.99 -4.26
C PRO A 66 -5.40 -9.32 -4.52
N ILE A 67 -4.41 -9.67 -3.71
CA ILE A 67 -3.04 -9.19 -3.87
C ILE A 67 -2.45 -9.89 -5.10
N MET A 68 -2.14 -9.11 -6.15
CA MET A 68 -1.43 -9.64 -7.30
C MET A 68 0.02 -9.95 -6.88
N GLY A 69 0.54 -11.11 -7.28
CA GLY A 69 1.86 -11.58 -6.83
C GLY A 69 3.07 -10.71 -7.22
N PHE A 70 2.88 -9.71 -8.10
CA PHE A 70 3.96 -8.81 -8.55
C PHE A 70 3.85 -7.37 -8.00
N ASP A 71 2.63 -6.83 -7.92
CA ASP A 71 2.35 -5.55 -7.25
C ASP A 71 1.06 -5.72 -6.44
N PRO A 72 1.11 -5.62 -5.10
CA PRO A 72 -0.07 -5.81 -4.28
C PRO A 72 -1.15 -4.74 -4.50
N LEU A 73 -0.77 -3.58 -5.05
CA LEU A 73 -1.69 -2.47 -5.30
C LEU A 73 -1.36 -1.80 -6.65
N PRO A 74 -1.69 -2.40 -7.81
CA PRO A 74 -1.39 -1.79 -9.12
C PRO A 74 -2.05 -0.41 -9.29
N PRO A 75 -1.53 0.48 -10.15
CA PRO A 75 -2.22 1.73 -10.51
C PRO A 75 -3.69 1.50 -10.91
N LEU A 76 -4.58 2.42 -10.55
CA LEU A 76 -6.02 2.29 -10.83
C LEU A 76 -6.34 2.33 -12.32
N ASP A 77 -5.49 2.99 -13.09
CA ASP A 77 -5.51 3.14 -14.54
C ASP A 77 -4.61 2.10 -15.25
N SER A 78 -4.23 1.02 -14.56
CA SER A 78 -3.45 -0.05 -15.18
C SER A 78 -4.21 -0.68 -16.34
N MET A 79 -3.63 -0.64 -17.54
CA MET A 79 -4.16 -1.34 -18.71
C MET A 79 -3.53 -2.73 -18.83
N ALA A 80 -4.36 -3.77 -18.84
CA ALA A 80 -3.92 -5.12 -19.18
C ALA A 80 -3.62 -5.18 -20.68
N SER A 81 -2.35 -5.32 -21.05
CA SER A 81 -1.94 -5.41 -22.47
C SER A 81 -2.21 -6.78 -23.10
N TYR A 82 -2.54 -7.79 -22.28
CA TYR A 82 -2.82 -9.15 -22.75
C TYR A 82 -4.03 -9.72 -22.01
N SER A 83 -5.09 -10.05 -22.75
CA SER A 83 -6.15 -10.91 -22.28
C SER A 83 -5.87 -12.32 -22.78
N ARG A 84 -5.86 -13.30 -21.87
CA ARG A 84 -5.73 -14.71 -22.26
C ARG A 84 -6.95 -15.06 -23.14
N PRO A 85 -6.76 -15.56 -24.38
CA PRO A 85 -7.88 -16.01 -25.20
C PRO A 85 -8.67 -17.11 -24.48
N GLU A 86 -9.97 -17.15 -24.73
CA GLU A 86 -10.84 -18.20 -24.21
C GLU A 86 -10.29 -19.56 -24.64
N ARG A 87 -10.04 -20.46 -23.67
CA ARG A 87 -9.58 -21.81 -23.98
C ARG A 87 -10.79 -22.56 -24.52
N ALA A 88 -10.66 -23.17 -25.69
CA ALA A 88 -11.61 -24.17 -26.12
C ALA A 88 -11.78 -25.22 -25.01
N ALA A 89 -13.02 -25.55 -24.65
CA ALA A 89 -13.30 -26.63 -23.71
C ALA A 89 -12.70 -27.91 -24.29
N HIS A 90 -11.55 -28.33 -23.78
CA HIS A 90 -10.97 -29.60 -24.17
C HIS A 90 -11.93 -30.71 -23.70
N PRO A 91 -12.35 -31.63 -24.59
CA PRO A 91 -13.12 -32.78 -24.14
C PRO A 91 -12.31 -33.53 -23.09
N ALA A 92 -12.93 -33.79 -21.93
CA ALA A 92 -12.29 -34.32 -20.72
C ALA A 92 -11.67 -35.74 -20.87
N ASN A 93 -11.66 -36.31 -22.07
CA ASN A 93 -11.34 -37.71 -22.34
C ASN A 93 -10.01 -37.95 -23.07
N GLU A 94 -9.18 -36.93 -23.29
CA GLU A 94 -7.84 -37.14 -23.83
C GLU A 94 -6.80 -37.19 -22.71
N SER A 95 -6.05 -38.29 -22.64
CA SER A 95 -4.89 -38.44 -21.76
C SER A 95 -3.87 -37.35 -22.07
N THR A 96 -3.35 -36.66 -21.05
CA THR A 96 -2.30 -35.62 -21.18
C THR A 96 -1.09 -36.09 -22.00
N LEU A 97 -0.84 -37.41 -22.09
CA LEU A 97 0.20 -38.00 -22.91
C LEU A 97 -0.01 -37.83 -24.43
N SER A 98 -1.25 -37.70 -24.91
CA SER A 98 -1.54 -37.54 -26.35
C SER A 98 -0.94 -36.24 -26.93
N LEU A 99 -0.68 -35.24 -26.08
CA LEU A 99 -0.09 -33.96 -26.48
C LEU A 99 1.38 -34.09 -26.93
N PHE A 100 2.11 -35.13 -26.50
CA PHE A 100 3.52 -35.34 -26.86
C PHE A 100 3.73 -36.01 -28.21
N PHE A 101 2.67 -36.55 -28.81
CA PHE A 101 2.73 -37.31 -30.06
C PHE A 101 2.02 -36.61 -31.23
N ARG A 102 1.78 -35.31 -31.12
CA ARG A 102 1.34 -34.46 -32.23
C ARG A 102 2.50 -34.06 -33.13
#